data_AF-A0A538ESG6-F1
#
_entry.id   AF-A0A538ESG6-F1
#
_cell.length_a   1.000
_cell.length_b   1.000
_cell.length_c   1.000
_cell.angle_alpha   90.00
_cell.angle_beta   90.00
_cell.angle_gamma   90.00
#
_symmetry.space_group_name_H-M   'P 1'
#
loop_
_entity.id
_entity.type
_entity.pdbx_description
1 polymer ?
#
loop_
_entity_poly.entity_id
_entity_poly.type
_entity_poly.pdbx_seq_one_letter_code
_entity_poly.pdbx_strand_id
1 'polypeptide(L)' 'MLGRWLRRREKRRAAKQEGDPQALAVEGDPRGGLQSDEYRHSDPRDLVEDEGVVMSGPAGAPQEGESFEERRARDREH' A
#
# COMPACT_ATOMS: atom_id res chain seq x y z
N MET A 1 -23.50 -19.84 18.06
CA MET A 1 -22.11 -19.34 18.21
C MET A 1 -21.27 -19.39 16.92
N LEU A 2 -21.43 -20.37 16.01
CA LEU A 2 -20.63 -20.47 14.77
C LEU A 2 -20.86 -19.34 13.74
N GLY A 3 -22.09 -18.86 13.56
CA GLY A 3 -22.40 -17.87 12.51
C GLY A 3 -21.67 -16.53 12.67
N ARG A 4 -21.43 -16.09 13.91
CA ARG A 4 -20.68 -14.85 14.20
C ARG A 4 -19.18 -14.99 13.85
N TRP A 5 -18.63 -16.20 13.95
CA TRP A 5 -17.25 -16.50 13.58
C TRP A 5 -17.07 -16.56 12.06
N LEU A 6 -17.98 -17.23 11.35
CA LEU A 6 -18.00 -17.26 9.88
C LEU A 6 -18.10 -15.86 9.28
N ARG A 7 -19.04 -15.04 9.76
CA ARG A 7 -19.19 -13.64 9.32
C ARG A 7 -17.95 -12.80 9.62
N ARG A 8 -17.26 -13.04 10.74
CA ARG A 8 -16.00 -12.35 11.07
C ARG A 8 -14.87 -12.75 10.12
N ARG A 9 -14.81 -14.02 9.70
CA ARG A 9 -13.84 -14.54 8.73
C ARG A 9 -14.09 -13.96 7.33
N GLU A 10 -15.34 -13.84 6.91
CA GLU A 10 -15.72 -13.20 5.64
C GLU A 10 -15.31 -11.73 5.60
N LYS A 11 -15.59 -10.95 6.66
CA LYS A 11 -15.16 -9.54 6.74
C LYS A 11 -13.65 -9.36 6.63
N ARG A 12 -12.88 -10.22 7.31
CA ARG A 12 -11.40 -10.20 7.20
C ARG A 12 -10.90 -10.60 5.80
N ARG A 13 -11.68 -11.37 5.05
CA ARG A 13 -11.35 -11.73 3.67
C ARG A 13 -11.65 -10.58 2.71
N ALA A 14 -12.78 -9.90 2.91
CA ALA A 14 -13.17 -8.73 2.13
C ALA A 14 -12.14 -7.60 2.27
N ALA A 15 -11.69 -7.31 3.50
CA ALA A 15 -10.61 -6.35 3.76
C ALA A 15 -9.31 -6.65 3.00
N LYS A 16 -8.99 -7.93 2.72
CA LYS A 16 -7.81 -8.33 1.92
C LYS A 16 -7.98 -8.12 0.42
N GLN A 17 -9.22 -7.93 -0.04
CA GLN A 17 -9.57 -7.79 -1.46
C GLN A 17 -9.88 -6.34 -1.85
N GLU A 18 -10.16 -5.46 -0.89
CA GLU A 18 -10.58 -4.08 -1.10
C GLU A 18 -9.42 -3.12 -1.43
N GLY A 19 -8.16 -3.54 -1.27
CA GLY A 19 -6.99 -2.75 -1.63
C GLY A 19 -6.66 -1.60 -0.67
N ASP A 20 -7.43 -1.43 0.41
CA ASP A 20 -7.15 -0.48 1.49
C ASP A 20 -6.07 -1.05 2.45
N PRO A 21 -4.86 -0.45 2.49
CA PRO A 21 -3.80 -0.90 3.38
C PRO A 21 -4.16 -0.77 4.88
N GLN A 22 -5.00 0.20 5.24
CA GLN A 22 -5.41 0.44 6.64
C GLN A 22 -6.27 -0.70 7.17
N ALA A 23 -7.13 -1.26 6.32
CA ALA A 23 -7.93 -2.44 6.66
C ALA A 23 -7.08 -3.69 6.97
N LEU A 24 -5.80 -3.68 6.59
CA LEU A 24 -4.83 -4.74 6.82
C LEU A 24 -3.84 -4.45 7.95
N ALA A 25 -3.86 -3.25 8.53
CA ALA A 25 -2.96 -2.88 9.61
C ALA A 25 -3.20 -3.74 10.86
N VAL A 26 -2.11 -4.30 11.39
CA VAL A 26 -2.11 -5.12 12.61
C VAL A 26 -1.05 -4.58 13.55
N GLU A 27 -1.44 -4.29 14.80
CA GLU A 27 -0.51 -3.87 15.85
C GLU A 27 0.53 -4.97 16.12
N GLY A 28 1.81 -4.59 16.11
CA GLY A 28 2.91 -5.53 16.30
C GLY A 28 3.11 -6.51 15.15
N ASP A 29 2.75 -6.16 13.91
CA ASP A 29 3.02 -7.02 12.75
C ASP A 29 4.53 -7.29 12.65
N PRO A 30 4.98 -8.56 12.71
CA PRO A 30 6.40 -8.91 12.69
C PRO A 30 7.12 -8.50 11.40
N ARG A 31 6.38 -8.04 10.38
CA ARG A 31 6.91 -7.52 9.11
C ARG A 31 7.07 -5.99 9.10
N GLY A 32 6.84 -5.31 10.22
CA GLY A 32 7.02 -3.86 10.34
C GLY A 32 5.75 -3.03 10.12
N GLY A 33 4.58 -3.63 10.14
CA GLY A 33 3.31 -2.90 10.11
C GLY A 33 3.02 -2.18 8.78
N LEU A 34 2.22 -1.12 8.87
CA LEU A 34 1.86 -0.27 7.73
C LEU A 34 2.84 0.90 7.63
N GLN A 35 3.39 1.09 6.44
CA GLN A 35 4.26 2.23 6.13
C GLN A 35 3.49 3.56 6.20
N SER A 36 4.18 4.64 6.57
CA SER A 36 3.63 5.99 6.60
C SER A 36 3.02 6.39 5.25
N ASP A 37 1.99 7.24 5.30
CA ASP A 37 1.28 7.68 4.08
C ASP A 37 2.22 8.46 3.14
N GLU A 38 3.04 9.33 3.71
CA GLU A 38 4.06 10.09 2.98
C GLU A 38 5.05 9.18 2.26
N TYR A 39 5.65 8.22 2.97
CA TYR A 39 6.57 7.28 2.34
C TYR A 39 5.90 6.43 1.26
N ARG A 40 4.63 6.03 1.41
CA ARG A 40 3.95 5.22 0.37
C ARG A 40 3.72 5.97 -0.94
N HIS A 41 3.64 7.29 -0.89
CA HIS A 41 3.22 8.13 -2.01
C HIS A 41 4.33 9.05 -2.55
N SER A 42 5.48 9.13 -1.89
CA SER A 42 6.62 9.95 -2.35
C SER A 42 7.26 9.41 -3.63
N ASP A 43 7.89 10.28 -4.43
CA ASP A 43 8.72 9.83 -5.56
C ASP A 43 9.96 9.10 -5.02
N PRO A 44 10.44 8.03 -5.70
CA PRO A 44 11.67 7.34 -5.31
C PRO A 44 12.91 8.24 -5.18
N ARG A 45 12.90 9.43 -5.81
CA ARG A 45 13.97 10.44 -5.75
C ARG A 45 13.79 11.45 -4.62
N ASP A 46 12.63 11.50 -4.00
CA ASP A 46 12.37 12.41 -2.88
C ASP A 46 13.01 11.87 -1.59
N LEU A 47 13.30 12.77 -0.66
CA LEU A 47 13.70 12.43 0.71
C LEU A 47 12.48 12.48 1.62
N VAL A 48 12.30 11.42 2.42
CA VAL A 48 11.23 11.30 3.42
C VAL A 48 11.85 11.01 4.77
N GLU A 49 11.36 11.68 5.81
CA GLU A 49 11.74 11.39 7.20
C GLU A 49 10.61 10.62 7.88
N ASP A 50 10.91 9.42 8.37
CA ASP A 50 9.95 8.60 9.12
C ASP A 50 10.62 8.07 10.39
N GLU A 51 9.93 8.18 11.53
CA GLU A 51 10.44 7.80 12.85
C GLU A 51 11.85 8.35 13.18
N GLY A 52 12.20 9.54 12.66
CA GLY A 52 13.52 10.17 12.84
C GLY A 52 14.62 9.62 11.93
N VAL A 53 14.27 8.81 10.94
CA VAL A 53 15.18 8.26 9.92
C VAL A 53 14.86 8.89 8.58
N VAL A 54 15.87 9.53 7.96
CA VAL A 54 15.75 10.08 6.61
C VAL A 54 16.11 9.01 5.58
N MET A 55 15.20 8.77 4.64
CA MET A 55 15.30 7.76 3.60
C MET A 55 14.95 8.38 2.24
N SER A 56 15.41 7.77 1.14
CA SER A 56 14.78 8.03 -0.16
C SER A 56 13.36 7.45 -0.16
N GLY A 57 12.49 7.97 -1.01
CA GLY A 57 11.17 7.40 -1.27
C GLY A 57 11.21 5.91 -1.66
N PRO A 58 10.04 5.25 -1.73
CA PRO A 58 9.92 3.82 -1.93
C PRO A 58 10.49 3.43 -3.29
N ALA A 59 11.34 2.40 -3.32
CA ALA A 59 11.97 1.95 -4.56
C ALA A 59 10.95 1.39 -5.57
N GLY A 60 11.26 1.56 -6.86
CA GLY A 60 10.42 1.13 -7.98
C GLY A 60 10.85 1.84 -9.26
N ALA A 61 10.19 1.53 -10.39
CA ALA A 61 10.30 2.42 -11.56
C ALA A 61 9.73 3.79 -11.14
N PRO A 62 10.46 4.90 -11.33
CA PRO A 62 9.92 6.22 -11.05
C PRO A 62 8.56 6.36 -11.71
N GLN A 63 7.59 6.88 -10.97
CA GLN A 63 6.29 7.21 -11.50
C GLN A 63 6.52 8.34 -12.50
N GLU A 64 6.62 7.98 -13.78
CA GLU A 64 6.44 8.94 -14.87
C GLU A 64 5.16 9.73 -14.55
N GLY A 65 5.11 11.03 -14.83
CA GLY A 65 3.99 11.92 -14.46
C GLY A 65 2.61 11.57 -15.07
N GLU A 66 2.49 10.35 -15.56
CA GLU A 66 1.33 9.64 -16.03
C GLU A 66 0.69 8.87 -14.86
N SER A 67 -0.64 8.92 -14.79
CA SER A 67 -1.42 8.00 -13.97
C SER A 67 -1.17 6.55 -14.40
N PHE A 68 -1.51 5.62 -13.50
CA PHE A 68 -1.46 4.19 -13.78
C PHE A 68 -2.26 3.79 -15.03
N GLU A 69 -3.40 4.46 -15.28
CA GLU A 69 -4.25 4.18 -16.44
C GLU A 69 -3.61 4.66 -17.74
N GLU A 70 -3.00 5.86 -17.73
CA GLU A 70 -2.28 6.44 -18.86
C GLU A 70 -1.08 5.57 -19.26
N ARG A 71 -0.25 5.17 -18.29
CA ARG A 71 0.90 4.29 -18.54
C ARG A 71 0.46 2.95 -19.13
N ARG A 72 -0.60 2.36 -18.57
CA ARG A 72 -1.15 1.08 -19.04
C ARG A 72 -1.69 1.17 -20.47
N ALA A 73 -2.29 2.30 -20.84
CA ALA A 73 -2.78 2.52 -22.21
C ALA A 73 -1.60 2.58 -23.18
N ARG A 74 -0.58 3.40 -22.87
CA ARG A 74 0.66 3.53 -23.65
C ARG A 74 1.33 2.18 -23.92
N ASP A 75 1.53 1.36 -22.89
CA ASP A 75 2.21 0.07 -23.01
C ASP A 75 1.43 -0.99 -23.81
N ARG A 76 0.11 -0.79 -23.99
CA ARG A 76 -0.75 -1.72 -24.77
C ARG A 76 -0.88 -1.34 -26.23
N GLU A 77 -0.60 -0.08 -26.57
CA GLU A 77 -0.66 0.43 -27.95
C GLU A 77 0.64 0.18 -28.72
N HIS A 78 1.70 -0.29 -28.04
CA HIS A 78 3.03 -0.54 -28.60
C HIS A 78 3.37 -2.04 -28.66
#